data_AF-A0A1V2MI31-F1
#
_entry.id   AF-A0A1V2MI31-F1
#
_cell.length_a   1.000
_cell.length_b   1.000
_cell.length_c   1.000
_cell.angle_alpha   90.00
_cell.angle_beta   90.00
_cell.angle_gamma   90.00
#
_symmetry.space_group_name_H-M   'P 1'
#
loop_
_entity.id
_entity.type
_entity.pdbx_description
1 polymer ?
#
loop_
_entity_poly.entity_id
_entity_poly.type
_entity_poly.pdbx_seq_one_letter_code
_entity_poly.pdbx_strand_id
1 'polypeptide(L)'
;MNGFVLTTSCEDPLAALRAWDYLHSTPELKRIARDGNAGQLWIDNGDGTATVSSPEILPDGMTSDVDLNYTIAFRGLGPLMFGDDTAKPDMNAEEINDDVLRYQYVDFYKEYFLDEFLPIRPVPSDKLTEKTFLQTELEAYINGFIAQSVLNGLTEEQWEEHLKQLEAVQYDAWIAWNQDYLDGKF
;
A
#
# COMPACT_ATOMS: atom_id res chain seq x y z
N MET A 1 -2.50 -1.66 -7.64
CA MET A 1 -3.55 -1.00 -6.84
C MET A 1 -4.64 -0.61 -7.82
N ASN A 2 -5.78 -1.30 -7.83
CA ASN A 2 -6.84 -1.06 -8.81
C ASN A 2 -7.86 -0.10 -8.19
N GLY A 3 -7.66 1.21 -8.36
CA GLY A 3 -8.63 2.25 -7.98
C GLY A 3 -9.77 2.40 -8.99
N PHE A 4 -10.49 3.51 -8.90
CA PHE A 4 -11.49 3.89 -9.91
C PHE A 4 -10.86 4.06 -11.30
N VAL A 5 -11.39 3.35 -12.30
CA VAL A 5 -10.93 3.41 -13.69
C VAL A 5 -12.14 3.53 -14.62
N LEU A 6 -12.08 4.50 -15.55
CA LEU A 6 -13.05 4.62 -16.63
C LEU A 6 -12.56 3.83 -17.84
N THR A 7 -13.34 2.83 -18.25
CA THR A 7 -13.01 2.04 -19.44
C THR A 7 -13.45 2.75 -20.72
N THR A 8 -12.90 2.34 -21.85
CA THR A 8 -13.33 2.81 -23.18
C THR A 8 -14.77 2.43 -23.53
N SER A 9 -15.37 1.51 -22.78
CA SER A 9 -16.77 1.08 -22.91
C SER A 9 -17.74 1.86 -22.03
N CYS A 10 -17.28 2.84 -21.24
CA CYS A 10 -18.17 3.68 -20.42
C CYS A 10 -18.98 4.61 -21.32
N GLU A 11 -20.32 4.46 -21.30
CA GLU A 11 -21.22 5.24 -22.17
C GLU A 11 -21.27 6.73 -21.78
N ASP A 12 -21.12 7.05 -20.49
CA ASP A 12 -21.06 8.42 -19.98
C ASP A 12 -19.89 8.60 -18.99
N PRO A 13 -18.65 8.78 -19.50
CA PRO A 13 -17.48 8.93 -18.65
C PRO A 13 -17.52 10.21 -17.81
N LEU A 14 -18.24 11.25 -18.26
CA LEU A 14 -18.31 12.52 -17.54
C LEU A 14 -19.23 12.41 -16.32
N ALA A 15 -20.38 11.73 -16.44
CA ALA A 15 -21.23 11.46 -15.30
C ALA A 15 -20.52 10.58 -14.26
N ALA A 16 -19.81 9.53 -14.72
CA ALA A 16 -19.03 8.67 -13.83
C ALA A 16 -17.91 9.45 -13.11
N LEU A 17 -17.22 10.36 -13.81
CA LEU A 17 -16.21 11.22 -13.19
C LEU A 17 -16.82 12.18 -12.16
N ARG A 18 -17.98 12.77 -12.44
CA ARG A 18 -18.69 13.64 -11.47
C ARG A 18 -19.14 12.88 -10.23
N ALA A 19 -19.58 11.63 -10.39
CA ALA A 19 -19.93 10.77 -9.26
C ALA A 19 -18.71 10.48 -8.39
N TRP A 20 -17.55 10.19 -9.01
CA TRP A 20 -16.30 9.98 -8.29
C TRP A 20 -15.82 11.25 -7.56
N ASP A 21 -15.90 12.41 -8.21
CA ASP A 21 -15.57 13.71 -7.62
C ASP A 21 -16.49 14.06 -6.44
N TYR A 22 -17.79 13.74 -6.56
CA TYR A 22 -18.75 13.94 -5.47
C TYR A 22 -18.35 13.19 -4.20
N LEU A 23 -17.85 11.96 -4.30
CA LEU A 23 -17.39 11.19 -3.13
C LEU A 23 -16.18 11.84 -2.42
N HIS A 24 -15.45 12.74 -3.09
CA HIS A 24 -14.32 13.48 -2.51
C HIS A 24 -14.72 14.81 -1.85
N SER A 25 -16.00 15.20 -1.93
CA SER A 25 -16.43 16.58 -1.64
C SER A 25 -16.31 16.98 -0.16
N THR A 26 -16.47 16.05 0.78
CA THR A 26 -16.39 16.34 2.23
C THR A 26 -15.66 15.23 2.98
N PRO A 27 -15.03 15.52 4.13
CA PRO A 27 -14.44 14.50 5.00
C PRO A 27 -15.43 13.38 5.37
N GLU A 28 -16.69 13.74 5.62
CA GLU A 28 -17.76 12.79 5.92
C GLU A 28 -18.07 11.87 4.73
N LEU A 29 -18.23 12.40 3.52
CA LEU A 29 -18.49 11.57 2.33
C LEU A 29 -17.32 10.63 2.04
N LYS A 30 -16.08 11.10 2.25
CA LYS A 30 -14.90 10.25 2.13
C LYS A 30 -14.90 9.10 3.14
N ARG A 31 -15.22 9.38 4.41
CA ARG A 31 -15.38 8.37 5.47
C ARG A 31 -16.50 7.39 5.14
N ILE A 32 -17.65 7.87 4.68
CA ILE A 32 -18.77 7.01 4.26
C ILE A 32 -18.34 6.08 3.12
N ALA A 33 -17.69 6.64 2.11
CA ALA A 33 -17.24 5.87 0.95
C ALA A 33 -16.18 4.82 1.33
N ARG A 34 -15.32 5.10 2.32
CA ARG A 34 -14.25 4.18 2.74
C ARG A 34 -14.69 3.15 3.78
N ASP A 35 -15.43 3.59 4.79
CA ASP A 35 -15.68 2.85 6.04
C ASP A 35 -17.17 2.65 6.37
N GLY A 36 -18.07 3.13 5.51
CA GLY A 36 -19.51 3.02 5.70
C GLY A 36 -20.08 4.13 6.59
N ASN A 37 -21.36 4.03 6.92
CA ASN A 37 -22.02 5.07 7.72
C ASN A 37 -21.47 5.12 9.16
N ALA A 38 -21.50 6.30 9.76
CA ALA A 38 -21.16 6.50 11.17
C ALA A 38 -22.00 5.56 12.08
N GLY A 39 -21.39 5.11 13.17
CA GLY A 39 -21.97 4.18 14.15
C GLY A 39 -21.70 2.70 13.87
N GLN A 40 -20.99 2.36 12.79
CA GLN A 40 -20.58 0.98 12.49
C GLN A 40 -19.08 0.80 12.78
N LEU A 41 -18.23 1.37 11.94
CA LEU A 41 -16.77 1.24 12.02
C LEU A 41 -16.06 2.52 12.46
N TRP A 42 -16.82 3.59 12.65
CA TRP A 42 -16.34 4.85 13.19
C TRP A 42 -17.50 5.65 13.79
N ILE A 43 -17.19 6.59 14.68
CA ILE A 43 -18.13 7.49 15.34
C ILE A 43 -17.76 8.93 14.97
N ASP A 44 -18.77 9.74 14.66
CA ASP A 44 -18.61 11.19 14.49
C ASP A 44 -18.50 11.86 15.86
N ASN A 45 -17.43 12.62 16.08
CA ASN A 45 -17.23 13.35 17.33
C ASN A 45 -17.98 14.69 17.36
N GLY A 46 -18.58 15.12 16.24
CA GLY A 46 -19.38 16.35 16.13
C GLY A 46 -18.55 17.63 15.99
N ASP A 47 -17.22 17.52 16.00
CA ASP A 47 -16.27 18.63 15.79
C ASP A 47 -15.54 18.54 14.43
N GLY A 48 -16.02 17.65 13.55
CA GLY A 48 -15.41 17.36 12.25
C GLY A 48 -14.39 16.22 12.27
N THR A 49 -14.01 15.73 13.46
CA THR A 49 -13.16 14.54 13.61
C THR A 49 -13.99 13.26 13.76
N ALA A 50 -13.32 12.10 13.65
CA ALA A 50 -13.96 10.81 13.85
C ALA A 50 -13.05 9.86 14.64
N THR A 51 -13.68 8.97 15.39
CA THR A 51 -13.00 7.93 16.18
C THR A 51 -13.30 6.57 15.58
N VAL A 52 -12.28 5.71 15.42
CA VAL A 52 -12.48 4.31 14.99
C VAL A 52 -13.33 3.59 16.03
N SER A 53 -14.27 2.78 15.57
CA SER A 53 -15.11 1.95 16.44
C SER A 53 -15.25 0.54 15.87
N SER A 54 -15.57 -0.40 16.74
CA SER A 54 -15.93 -1.75 16.36
C SER A 54 -17.30 -2.08 16.96
N PRO A 55 -18.22 -2.70 16.21
CA PRO A 55 -19.48 -3.15 16.78
C PRO A 55 -19.22 -4.28 17.79
N GLU A 56 -19.89 -4.24 18.95
CA GLU A 56 -19.79 -5.31 19.97
C GLU A 56 -20.24 -6.67 19.43
N ILE A 57 -21.23 -6.65 18.51
CA ILE A 57 -21.76 -7.82 17.83
C ILE A 57 -21.74 -7.54 16.33
N LEU A 58 -20.99 -8.36 15.60
CA LEU A 58 -20.96 -8.30 14.14
C LEU A 58 -22.27 -8.82 13.53
N PRO A 59 -22.72 -8.27 12.39
CA PRO A 59 -23.85 -8.81 11.65
C PRO A 59 -23.65 -10.28 11.25
N ASP A 60 -24.75 -11.03 11.14
CA ASP A 60 -24.74 -12.44 10.75
C ASP A 60 -23.91 -12.68 9.48
N GLY A 61 -23.00 -13.66 9.54
CA GLY A 61 -22.13 -14.04 8.43
C GLY A 61 -20.82 -13.26 8.34
N MET A 62 -20.60 -12.25 9.18
CA MET A 62 -19.32 -11.54 9.28
C MET A 62 -18.45 -12.14 10.38
N THR A 63 -17.14 -12.26 10.13
CA THR A 63 -16.17 -12.79 11.11
C THR A 63 -15.21 -11.74 11.65
N SER A 64 -15.18 -10.55 11.04
CA SER A 64 -14.33 -9.44 11.45
C SER A 64 -14.90 -8.10 10.98
N ASP A 65 -14.42 -7.00 11.58
CA ASP A 65 -14.66 -5.63 11.09
C ASP A 65 -14.19 -5.46 9.64
N VAL A 66 -13.20 -6.26 9.23
CA VAL A 66 -12.68 -6.27 7.87
C VAL A 66 -13.71 -6.76 6.87
N ASP A 67 -14.36 -7.89 7.19
CA ASP A 67 -15.42 -8.46 6.36
C ASP A 67 -16.63 -7.52 6.30
N LEU A 68 -16.96 -6.90 7.44
CA LEU A 68 -18.03 -5.90 7.50
C LEU A 68 -17.71 -4.71 6.58
N ASN A 69 -16.51 -4.14 6.66
CA ASN A 69 -16.09 -2.99 5.86
C ASN A 69 -16.14 -3.28 4.35
N TYR A 70 -15.66 -4.46 3.91
CA TYR A 70 -15.77 -4.90 2.51
C TYR A 70 -17.22 -5.07 2.03
N THR A 71 -18.17 -5.24 2.95
CA THR A 71 -19.60 -5.39 2.62
C THR A 71 -20.31 -4.05 2.50
N ILE A 72 -19.92 -3.06 3.32
CA ILE A 72 -20.66 -1.79 3.45
C ILE A 72 -19.98 -0.62 2.73
N ALA A 73 -18.73 -0.76 2.27
CA ALA A 73 -17.94 0.35 1.75
C ALA A 73 -16.87 -0.09 0.73
N PHE A 74 -16.13 0.88 0.18
CA PHE A 74 -15.12 0.64 -0.86
C PHE A 74 -13.73 0.25 -0.33
N ARG A 75 -13.54 0.02 0.97
CA ARG A 75 -12.29 -0.39 1.64
C ARG A 75 -11.00 -0.25 0.82
N GLY A 76 -10.32 0.90 0.93
CA GLY A 76 -9.04 1.14 0.23
C GLY A 76 -9.15 1.39 -1.28
N LEU A 77 -10.33 1.25 -1.87
CA LEU A 77 -10.68 1.67 -3.25
C LEU A 77 -11.54 2.94 -3.27
N GLY A 78 -11.79 3.55 -2.11
CA GLY A 78 -12.55 4.78 -1.96
C GLY A 78 -11.72 6.05 -2.20
N PRO A 79 -12.31 7.23 -1.93
CA PRO A 79 -11.64 8.51 -2.01
C PRO A 79 -10.33 8.57 -1.23
N LEU A 80 -9.42 9.40 -1.72
CA LEU A 80 -8.18 9.70 -1.02
C LEU A 80 -8.47 10.52 0.24
N MET A 81 -7.99 10.04 1.39
CA MET A 81 -8.19 10.65 2.71
C MET A 81 -6.85 11.00 3.33
N PHE A 82 -6.75 12.17 3.95
CA PHE A 82 -5.55 12.63 4.66
C PHE A 82 -5.91 13.23 6.02
N GLY A 83 -5.00 13.11 6.98
CA GLY A 83 -5.11 13.79 8.28
C GLY A 83 -6.46 13.55 8.95
N ASP A 84 -7.21 14.63 9.18
CA ASP A 84 -8.50 14.59 9.89
C ASP A 84 -9.66 14.04 9.04
N ASP A 85 -9.45 13.76 7.75
CA ASP A 85 -10.40 12.96 6.95
C ASP A 85 -10.50 11.52 7.48
N THR A 86 -9.44 11.02 8.13
CA THR A 86 -9.38 9.65 8.63
C THR A 86 -9.92 9.58 10.06
N ALA A 87 -10.73 8.55 10.35
CA ALA A 87 -11.05 8.22 11.72
C ALA A 87 -9.77 7.78 12.44
N LYS A 88 -9.54 8.31 13.64
CA LYS A 88 -8.35 7.99 14.46
C LYS A 88 -8.76 7.04 15.58
N PRO A 89 -7.87 6.13 16.03
CA PRO A 89 -8.18 5.33 17.21
C PRO A 89 -8.25 6.23 18.45
N ASP A 90 -8.99 5.79 19.47
CA ASP A 90 -8.97 6.48 20.77
C ASP A 90 -7.64 6.23 21.47
N MET A 91 -6.79 7.27 21.48
CA MET A 91 -5.45 7.22 22.07
C MET A 91 -5.47 7.12 23.60
N ASN A 92 -6.63 7.28 24.25
CA ASN A 92 -6.79 7.23 25.70
C ASN A 92 -7.59 6.00 26.16
N ALA A 93 -7.89 5.06 25.27
CA ALA A 93 -8.61 3.84 25.63
C ALA A 93 -7.88 3.03 26.71
N GLU A 94 -8.63 2.43 27.63
CA GLU A 94 -8.06 1.58 28.71
C GLU A 94 -7.33 0.35 28.12
N GLU A 95 -7.86 -0.19 27.03
CA GLU A 95 -7.24 -1.25 26.25
C GLU A 95 -6.61 -0.67 24.98
N ILE A 96 -5.28 -0.80 24.88
CA ILE A 96 -4.54 -0.38 23.69
C ILE A 96 -4.70 -1.44 22.61
N ASN A 97 -5.30 -1.07 21.47
CA ASN A 97 -5.40 -1.93 20.30
C ASN A 97 -4.26 -1.68 19.28
N ASP A 98 -4.18 -2.51 18.25
CA ASP A 98 -3.14 -2.45 17.21
C ASP A 98 -3.11 -1.09 16.47
N ASP A 99 -4.24 -0.42 16.33
CA ASP A 99 -4.30 0.88 15.67
C ASP A 99 -3.67 1.97 16.53
N VAL A 100 -3.94 2.00 17.84
CA VAL A 100 -3.24 2.91 18.78
C VAL A 100 -1.74 2.64 18.77
N LEU A 101 -1.32 1.37 18.83
CA LEU A 101 0.09 0.99 18.77
C LEU A 101 0.76 1.47 17.48
N ARG A 102 0.08 1.36 16.33
CA ARG A 102 0.62 1.83 15.05
C ARG A 102 0.90 3.34 15.09
N TYR A 103 -0.02 4.14 15.62
CA TYR A 103 0.21 5.59 15.75
C TYR A 103 1.39 5.90 16.67
N GLN A 104 1.54 5.19 17.80
CA GLN A 104 2.67 5.37 18.71
C GLN A 104 4.00 4.94 18.08
N TYR A 105 4.01 3.86 17.31
CA TYR A 105 5.21 3.34 16.64
C TYR A 105 5.69 4.24 15.51
N VAL A 106 4.80 4.96 14.81
CA VAL A 106 5.24 5.89 13.77
C VAL A 106 6.21 6.93 14.33
N ASP A 107 5.88 7.54 15.47
CA ASP A 107 6.77 8.53 16.10
C ASP A 107 8.05 7.89 16.64
N PHE A 108 7.95 6.67 17.19
CA PHE A 108 9.11 5.92 17.68
C PHE A 108 10.10 5.57 16.55
N TYR A 109 9.60 5.14 15.39
CA TYR A 109 10.44 4.68 14.29
C TYR A 109 10.81 5.78 13.28
N LYS A 110 10.27 6.99 13.44
CA LYS A 110 10.45 8.09 12.47
C LYS A 110 11.91 8.39 12.15
N GLU A 111 12.80 8.29 13.13
CA GLU A 111 14.24 8.53 12.93
C GLU A 111 14.95 7.45 12.09
N TYR A 112 14.33 6.27 11.96
CA TYR A 112 14.83 5.15 11.17
C TYR A 112 14.18 5.05 9.79
N PHE A 113 13.28 5.97 9.44
CA PHE A 113 12.68 5.99 8.12
C PHE A 113 13.74 6.34 7.08
N LEU A 114 13.71 5.62 5.95
CA LEU A 114 14.59 5.92 4.83
C LEU A 114 14.13 7.22 4.16
N ASP A 115 15.06 8.16 3.99
CA ASP A 115 14.79 9.42 3.29
C ASP A 115 14.73 9.24 1.76
N GLU A 116 15.30 8.15 1.25
CA GLU A 116 15.39 7.85 -0.18
C GLU A 116 14.65 6.54 -0.51
N PHE A 117 13.80 6.58 -1.52
CA PHE A 117 13.04 5.44 -2.02
C PHE A 117 12.88 5.52 -3.53
N LEU A 118 12.73 4.37 -4.19
CA LEU A 118 12.32 4.35 -5.59
C LEU A 118 10.91 4.96 -5.69
N PRO A 119 10.70 5.98 -6.54
CA PRO A 119 9.43 6.66 -6.62
C PRO A 119 8.35 5.74 -7.18
N ILE A 120 7.09 5.95 -6.77
CA ILE A 120 5.93 5.28 -7.36
C ILE A 120 5.40 6.17 -8.49
N ARG A 121 5.65 5.79 -9.74
CA ARG A 121 5.21 6.50 -10.95
C ARG A 121 4.71 5.50 -12.00
N PRO A 122 3.89 5.93 -12.97
CA PRO A 122 3.63 5.13 -14.16
C PRO A 122 4.95 4.84 -14.90
N VAL A 123 5.12 3.59 -15.34
CA VAL A 123 6.27 3.17 -16.13
C VAL A 123 5.77 2.80 -17.53
N PRO A 124 6.44 3.24 -18.62
CA PRO A 124 6.11 2.81 -19.97
C PRO A 124 6.12 1.28 -20.12
N SER A 125 5.20 0.74 -20.92
CA SER A 125 5.01 -0.72 -21.04
C SER A 125 6.22 -1.46 -21.61
N ASP A 126 6.95 -0.82 -22.53
CA ASP A 126 8.20 -1.31 -23.09
C ASP A 126 9.30 -1.37 -22.02
N LYS A 127 9.39 -0.37 -21.15
CA LYS A 127 10.32 -0.34 -20.01
C LYS A 127 10.00 -1.37 -18.94
N LEU A 128 8.71 -1.62 -18.68
CA LEU A 128 8.30 -2.74 -17.83
C LEU A 128 8.72 -4.08 -18.42
N THR A 129 8.53 -4.26 -19.73
CA THR A 129 8.94 -5.48 -20.44
C THR A 129 10.45 -5.69 -20.35
N GLU A 130 11.23 -4.64 -20.59
CA GLU A 130 12.70 -4.64 -20.44
C GLU A 130 13.11 -5.07 -19.02
N LYS A 131 12.51 -4.47 -17.99
CA LYS A 131 12.77 -4.83 -16.59
C LYS A 131 12.46 -6.30 -16.32
N THR A 132 11.32 -6.82 -16.79
CA THR A 132 10.94 -8.22 -16.57
C THR A 132 11.99 -9.19 -17.12
N PHE A 133 12.56 -8.92 -18.29
CA PHE A 133 13.63 -9.75 -18.86
C PHE A 133 14.92 -9.70 -18.04
N LEU A 134 15.30 -8.51 -17.56
CA LEU A 134 16.48 -8.34 -16.69
C LEU A 134 16.30 -9.02 -15.32
N GLN A 135 15.08 -8.99 -14.79
CA GLN A 135 14.81 -9.33 -13.39
C GLN A 135 14.51 -10.81 -13.15
N THR A 136 13.92 -11.53 -14.12
CA THR A 136 13.40 -12.89 -13.89
C THR A 136 14.49 -13.88 -13.43
N GLU A 137 15.61 -13.96 -14.16
CA GLU A 137 16.71 -14.87 -13.80
C GLU A 137 17.50 -14.36 -12.59
N LEU A 138 17.69 -13.05 -12.49
CA LEU A 138 18.34 -12.39 -11.36
C LEU A 138 17.62 -12.70 -10.04
N GLU A 139 16.30 -12.53 -9.97
CA GLU A 139 15.53 -12.81 -8.75
C GLU A 139 15.58 -14.28 -8.35
N ALA A 140 15.45 -15.20 -9.32
CA ALA A 140 15.55 -16.62 -9.05
C ALA A 140 16.92 -16.98 -8.46
N TYR A 141 17.99 -16.41 -9.03
CA TYR A 141 19.36 -16.60 -8.54
C TYR A 141 19.56 -16.01 -7.13
N ILE A 142 19.22 -14.73 -6.91
CA ILE A 142 19.37 -14.05 -5.62
C ILE A 142 18.61 -14.77 -4.51
N ASN A 143 17.36 -15.15 -4.77
CA ASN A 143 16.54 -15.87 -3.79
C ASN A 143 17.15 -17.23 -3.42
N GLY A 144 17.67 -17.95 -4.42
CA GLY A 144 18.39 -19.21 -4.22
C GLY A 144 19.67 -19.03 -3.39
N PHE A 145 20.47 -18.02 -3.71
CA PHE A 145 21.68 -17.67 -2.98
C PHE A 145 21.37 -17.36 -1.51
N ILE A 146 20.44 -16.44 -1.25
CA ILE A 146 20.03 -16.06 0.12
C ILE A 146 19.55 -17.28 0.90
N ALA A 147 18.70 -18.11 0.31
CA ALA A 147 18.19 -19.30 0.99
C ALA A 147 19.31 -20.27 1.38
N GLN A 148 20.30 -20.49 0.50
CA GLN A 148 21.45 -21.34 0.80
C GLN A 148 22.35 -20.74 1.87
N SER A 149 22.61 -19.42 1.81
CA SER A 149 23.41 -18.72 2.82
C SER A 149 22.78 -18.76 4.21
N VAL A 150 21.45 -18.61 4.29
CA VAL A 150 20.73 -18.68 5.58
C VAL A 150 20.75 -20.10 6.16
N LEU A 151 20.56 -21.12 5.32
CA LEU A 151 20.49 -22.52 5.78
C LEU A 151 21.85 -23.11 6.13
N ASN A 152 22.87 -22.80 5.33
CA ASN A 152 24.16 -23.50 5.37
C ASN A 152 25.33 -22.59 5.80
N GLY A 153 25.06 -21.32 6.06
CA GLY A 153 26.08 -20.30 6.22
C GLY A 153 26.67 -19.85 4.88
N LEU A 154 27.55 -18.86 4.95
CA LEU A 154 28.21 -18.26 3.79
C LEU A 154 29.72 -18.27 4.01
N THR A 155 30.46 -18.81 3.06
CA THR A 155 31.93 -18.72 3.02
C THR A 155 32.38 -17.58 2.10
N GLU A 156 33.63 -17.16 2.26
CA GLU A 156 34.25 -16.17 1.36
C GLU A 156 34.27 -16.65 -0.10
N GLU A 157 34.56 -17.93 -0.33
CA GLU A 157 34.57 -18.50 -1.68
C GLU A 157 33.19 -18.47 -2.33
N GLN A 158 32.14 -18.73 -1.56
CA GLN A 158 30.75 -18.64 -2.03
C GLN A 158 30.33 -17.19 -2.31
N TRP A 159 30.86 -16.23 -1.54
CA TRP A 159 30.63 -14.80 -1.78
C TRP A 159 31.31 -14.32 -3.06
N GLU A 160 32.56 -14.70 -3.29
CA GLU A 160 33.29 -14.36 -4.52
C GLU A 160 32.66 -14.99 -5.76
N GLU A 161 32.15 -16.23 -5.66
CA GLU A 161 31.38 -16.83 -6.74
C GLU A 161 30.06 -16.08 -6.96
N HIS A 162 29.41 -15.64 -5.89
CA HIS A 162 28.20 -14.83 -6.00
C HIS A 162 28.41 -13.55 -6.80
N LEU A 163 29.47 -12.80 -6.50
CA LEU A 163 29.80 -11.57 -7.21
C LEU A 163 30.00 -11.80 -8.72
N LYS A 164 30.62 -12.92 -9.12
CA LYS A 164 30.76 -13.28 -10.54
C LYS A 164 29.45 -13.66 -11.19
N GLN A 165 28.59 -14.38 -10.47
CA GLN A 165 27.30 -14.80 -11.00
C GLN A 165 26.37 -13.60 -11.23
N LEU A 166 26.49 -12.53 -10.43
CA LEU A 166 25.74 -11.28 -10.65
C LEU A 166 25.97 -10.70 -12.06
N GLU A 167 27.21 -10.75 -12.57
CA GLU A 167 27.51 -10.32 -13.94
C GLU A 167 26.77 -11.18 -14.97
N ALA A 168 26.74 -12.51 -14.77
CA ALA A 168 26.09 -13.46 -15.65
C ALA A 168 24.56 -13.30 -15.69
N VAL A 169 23.95 -12.92 -14.56
CA VAL A 169 22.50 -12.69 -14.44
C VAL A 169 22.10 -11.23 -14.65
N GLN A 170 22.94 -10.44 -15.34
CA GLN A 170 22.62 -9.07 -15.78
C GLN A 170 22.31 -8.09 -14.62
N TYR A 171 22.89 -8.31 -13.44
CA TYR A 171 22.66 -7.48 -12.26
C TYR A 171 22.93 -5.99 -12.53
N ASP A 172 24.06 -5.66 -13.17
CA ASP A 172 24.43 -4.26 -13.43
C ASP A 172 23.47 -3.55 -14.39
N ALA A 173 22.95 -4.26 -15.39
CA ALA A 173 21.94 -3.72 -16.29
C ALA A 173 20.61 -3.48 -15.56
N TRP A 174 20.24 -4.38 -14.64
CA TRP A 174 19.08 -4.17 -13.78
C TRP A 174 19.26 -2.98 -12.84
N ILE A 175 20.45 -2.78 -12.27
CA ILE A 175 20.77 -1.59 -11.45
C ILE A 175 20.67 -0.32 -12.29
N ALA A 176 21.28 -0.28 -13.48
CA ALA A 176 21.21 0.86 -14.38
C ALA A 176 19.76 1.21 -14.77
N TRP A 177 18.92 0.21 -15.03
CA TRP A 177 17.49 0.41 -15.29
C TRP A 177 16.79 1.12 -14.12
N ASN A 178 17.04 0.68 -12.88
CA ASN A 178 16.43 1.29 -11.70
C ASN A 178 16.98 2.70 -11.45
N GLN A 179 18.25 2.95 -11.75
CA GLN A 179 18.83 4.29 -11.68
C GLN A 179 18.20 5.22 -12.73
N ASP A 180 18.02 4.77 -13.97
CA ASP A 180 17.34 5.54 -15.01
C ASP A 180 15.89 5.87 -14.63
N TYR A 181 15.20 4.92 -14.00
CA TYR A 181 13.87 5.12 -13.43
C TYR A 181 13.88 6.11 -12.26
N LEU A 182 14.88 6.07 -11.38
CA LEU A 182 15.05 7.04 -10.28
C LEU A 182 15.33 8.45 -10.82
N ASP A 183 16.20 8.56 -11.83
CA ASP A 183 16.57 9.80 -12.50
C ASP A 183 15.44 10.39 -13.36
N GLY A 184 14.36 9.63 -13.60
CA GLY A 184 13.22 10.05 -14.41
C GLY A 184 13.51 10.14 -15.90
N LYS A 185 14.39 9.27 -16.42
CA LYS A 185 14.70 9.19 -17.85
C LYS A 185 13.57 8.58 -18.67
N PHE A 186 12.63 7.89 -18.02
CA PHE A 186 11.40 7.36 -18.57
C PHE A 186 10.29 7.31 -17.51
#